data_AF-A0A380P2W1-F1
#
_entry.id   AF-A0A380P2W1-F1
#
_cell.length_a   1.000
_cell.length_b   1.000
_cell.length_c   1.000
_cell.angle_alpha   90.00
_cell.angle_beta   90.00
_cell.angle_gamma   90.00
#
_symmetry.space_group_name_H-M   'P 1'
#
loop_
_entity.id
_entity.type
_entity.pdbx_description
1 polymer ?
#
loop_
_entity_poly.entity_id
_entity_poly.type
_entity_poly.pdbx_seq_one_letter_code
_entity_poly.pdbx_strand_id
1 'polypeptide(L)'
;MDEGEIVQDAPPVEILQEARLPQYGLAEPLYVQLLRAANIELRELSQLTQPQTVLGPQLQQQIEEYLAQLPNHETTQITEPLLTVTDLSFSYDQNQPLFDHLNFSLRKSEIVTLVGKNGSGKSTLINILTGFIENKMSAER
;
A
#
# COMPACT_ATOMS: atom_id res chain seq x y z
N MET A 1 3.19 -11.91 21.61
CA MET A 1 4.15 -12.73 22.37
C MET A 1 5.50 -12.04 22.26
N ASP A 2 6.21 -11.89 23.35
CA ASP A 2 7.55 -11.29 23.41
C ASP A 2 8.41 -12.19 24.29
N GLU A 3 9.62 -12.51 23.84
CA GLU A 3 10.49 -13.51 24.47
C GLU A 3 9.82 -14.87 24.81
N GLY A 4 8.76 -15.24 24.06
CA GLY A 4 8.01 -16.48 24.28
C GLY A 4 6.89 -16.40 25.32
N GLU A 5 6.63 -15.22 25.91
CA GLU A 5 5.56 -15.00 26.86
C GLU A 5 4.38 -14.22 26.27
N ILE A 6 3.18 -14.42 26.85
CA ILE A 6 2.00 -13.61 26.50
C ILE A 6 2.18 -12.24 27.14
N VAL A 7 2.39 -11.25 26.28
CA VAL A 7 2.59 -9.84 26.67
C VAL A 7 1.33 -9.22 27.27
N GLN A 8 0.18 -9.50 26.66
CA GLN A 8 -1.10 -8.94 27.03
C GLN A 8 -2.22 -9.83 26.49
N ASP A 9 -3.22 -10.07 27.32
CA ASP A 9 -4.48 -10.72 26.97
C ASP A 9 -5.62 -9.83 27.45
N ALA A 10 -6.13 -9.00 26.55
CA ALA A 10 -7.13 -7.97 26.81
C ALA A 10 -8.00 -7.75 25.56
N PRO A 11 -9.20 -7.17 25.71
CA PRO A 11 -10.02 -6.74 24.57
C PRO A 11 -9.21 -5.86 23.60
N PRO A 12 -9.38 -6.01 22.26
CA PRO A 12 -8.58 -5.27 21.29
C PRO A 12 -8.65 -3.75 21.44
N VAL A 13 -9.78 -3.22 21.94
CA VAL A 13 -9.92 -1.79 22.24
C VAL A 13 -8.89 -1.32 23.28
N GLU A 14 -8.70 -2.06 24.36
CA GLU A 14 -7.75 -1.71 25.43
C GLU A 14 -6.31 -1.74 24.90
N ILE A 15 -5.98 -2.76 24.10
CA ILE A 15 -4.67 -2.89 23.46
C ILE A 15 -4.36 -1.68 22.56
N LEU A 16 -5.34 -1.20 21.78
CA LEU A 16 -5.16 -0.05 20.88
C LEU A 16 -5.01 1.27 21.65
N GLN A 17 -5.56 1.38 22.86
CA GLN A 17 -5.43 2.58 23.71
C GLN A 17 -4.01 2.77 24.24
N GLU A 18 -3.27 1.69 24.50
CA GLU A 18 -1.99 1.72 25.23
C GLU A 18 -0.76 2.17 24.44
N ALA A 19 -0.80 2.25 23.09
CA ALA A 19 0.33 2.67 22.24
C ALA A 19 1.56 1.74 22.26
N ARG A 20 1.37 0.47 22.64
CA ARG A 20 2.48 -0.47 22.88
C ARG A 20 2.76 -1.43 21.74
N LEU A 21 1.86 -1.53 20.75
CA LEU A 21 1.99 -2.47 19.63
C LEU A 21 3.37 -2.39 18.93
N PRO A 22 3.92 -1.20 18.62
CA PRO A 22 5.21 -1.12 17.93
C PRO A 22 6.38 -1.69 18.74
N GLN A 23 6.30 -1.65 20.09
CA GLN A 23 7.33 -2.18 20.98
C GLN A 23 7.47 -3.70 20.83
N TYR A 24 6.41 -4.38 20.40
CA TYR A 24 6.36 -5.82 20.18
C TYR A 24 6.43 -6.19 18.69
N GLY A 25 6.88 -5.26 17.84
CA GLY A 25 6.99 -5.48 16.39
C GLY A 25 5.66 -5.51 15.63
N LEU A 26 4.56 -5.06 16.26
CA LEU A 26 3.24 -4.99 15.63
C LEU A 26 2.96 -3.56 15.13
N ALA A 27 2.58 -3.44 13.87
CA ALA A 27 2.15 -2.16 13.32
C ALA A 27 0.78 -1.76 13.86
N GLU A 28 0.63 -0.49 14.27
CA GLU A 28 -0.69 0.05 14.59
C GLU A 28 -1.54 0.19 13.32
N PRO A 29 -2.86 0.01 13.39
CA PRO A 29 -3.75 0.35 12.28
C PRO A 29 -3.60 1.83 11.88
N LEU A 30 -3.68 2.12 10.58
CA LEU A 30 -3.43 3.46 10.05
C LEU A 30 -4.30 4.56 10.69
N TYR A 31 -5.58 4.28 10.93
CA TYR A 31 -6.48 5.27 11.55
C TYR A 31 -6.09 5.53 13.02
N VAL A 32 -5.55 4.55 13.75
CA VAL A 32 -5.06 4.76 15.12
C VAL A 32 -3.84 5.67 15.11
N GLN A 33 -2.92 5.46 14.16
CA GLN A 33 -1.77 6.33 13.97
C GLN A 33 -2.21 7.76 13.65
N LEU A 34 -3.20 7.94 12.76
CA LEU A 34 -3.77 9.24 12.43
C LEU A 34 -4.34 9.94 13.67
N LEU A 35 -5.15 9.24 14.47
CA LEU A 35 -5.74 9.82 15.68
C LEU A 35 -4.66 10.26 16.68
N ARG A 36 -3.62 9.45 16.88
CA ARG A 36 -2.48 9.83 17.73
C ARG A 36 -1.74 11.04 17.17
N ALA A 37 -1.48 11.07 15.88
CA ALA A 37 -0.79 12.17 15.22
C ALA A 37 -1.59 13.48 15.27
N ALA A 38 -2.93 13.38 15.22
CA ALA A 38 -3.86 14.49 15.45
C ALA A 38 -4.01 14.89 16.93
N ASN A 39 -3.21 14.31 17.84
CA ASN A 39 -3.29 14.51 19.29
C ASN A 39 -4.66 14.16 19.91
N ILE A 40 -5.39 13.21 19.32
CA ILE A 40 -6.67 12.73 19.86
C ILE A 40 -6.40 11.66 20.92
N GLU A 41 -6.94 11.84 22.12
CA GLU A 41 -6.78 10.88 23.21
C GLU A 41 -7.60 9.62 22.97
N LEU A 42 -6.91 8.47 22.87
CA LEU A 42 -7.57 7.19 22.55
C LEU A 42 -8.23 6.53 23.77
N ARG A 43 -7.80 6.88 25.00
CA ARG A 43 -8.27 6.22 26.23
C ARG A 43 -9.78 6.33 26.43
N GLU A 44 -10.39 7.40 25.92
CA GLU A 44 -11.83 7.64 26.03
C GLU A 44 -12.63 7.00 24.87
N LEU A 45 -11.95 6.49 23.84
CA LEU A 45 -12.58 5.93 22.65
C LEU A 45 -12.85 4.42 22.81
N SER A 46 -14.09 4.07 23.14
CA SER A 46 -14.52 2.68 23.30
C SER A 46 -14.74 1.92 21.98
N GLN A 47 -14.86 2.64 20.87
CA GLN A 47 -15.19 2.08 19.54
C GLN A 47 -13.97 1.90 18.65
N LEU A 48 -12.73 1.90 19.18
CA LEU A 48 -11.50 1.87 18.37
C LEU A 48 -11.46 0.72 17.37
N THR A 49 -12.09 -0.42 17.66
CA THR A 49 -12.16 -1.56 16.73
C THR A 49 -13.07 -1.34 15.52
N GLN A 50 -13.80 -0.21 15.45
CA GLN A 50 -14.73 0.15 14.39
C GLN A 50 -14.32 1.49 13.75
N PRO A 51 -13.41 1.48 12.76
CA PRO A 51 -12.85 2.70 12.16
C PRO A 51 -13.92 3.66 11.63
N GLN A 52 -14.98 3.13 11.01
CA GLN A 52 -16.09 3.91 10.46
C GLN A 52 -16.88 4.69 11.54
N THR A 53 -16.92 4.16 12.76
CA THR A 53 -17.62 4.78 13.88
C THR A 53 -16.74 5.85 14.53
N VAL A 54 -15.45 5.54 14.69
CA VAL A 54 -14.47 6.45 15.32
C VAL A 54 -14.19 7.66 14.44
N LEU A 55 -14.02 7.45 13.14
CA LEU A 55 -13.83 8.51 12.15
C LEU A 55 -15.14 9.24 11.80
N GLY A 56 -16.18 9.06 12.61
CA GLY A 56 -17.48 9.70 12.45
C GLY A 56 -17.49 11.19 12.80
N PRO A 57 -18.68 11.81 12.85
CA PRO A 57 -18.84 13.27 12.93
C PRO A 57 -18.18 13.92 14.16
N GLN A 58 -17.99 13.16 15.24
CA GLN A 58 -17.42 13.66 16.50
C GLN A 58 -15.95 14.06 16.36
N LEU A 59 -15.16 13.30 15.59
CA LEU A 59 -13.73 13.54 15.40
C LEU A 59 -13.41 14.13 14.02
N GLN A 60 -14.39 14.15 13.12
CA GLN A 60 -14.23 14.63 11.75
C GLN A 60 -13.57 16.01 11.69
N GLN A 61 -14.07 16.99 12.45
CA GLN A 61 -13.52 18.34 12.44
C GLN A 61 -12.05 18.38 12.88
N GLN A 62 -11.70 17.70 13.98
CA GLN A 62 -10.32 17.68 14.49
C GLN A 62 -9.36 17.01 13.50
N ILE A 63 -9.80 15.94 12.86
CA ILE A 63 -9.01 15.24 11.84
C ILE A 63 -8.83 16.14 10.62
N GLU A 64 -9.89 16.79 10.13
CA GLU A 64 -9.82 17.72 9.00
C GLU A 64 -8.88 18.90 9.30
N GLU A 65 -8.96 19.47 10.51
CA GLU A 65 -8.06 20.53 10.98
C GLU A 65 -6.60 20.07 11.04
N TYR A 66 -6.34 18.85 11.51
CA TYR A 66 -5.00 18.26 11.51
C TYR A 66 -4.48 18.05 10.10
N LEU A 67 -5.28 17.44 9.22
CA LEU A 67 -4.92 17.18 7.82
C LEU A 67 -4.65 18.48 7.05
N ALA A 68 -5.37 19.56 7.34
CA ALA A 68 -5.16 20.86 6.73
C ALA A 68 -3.84 21.54 7.15
N GLN A 69 -3.27 21.16 8.31
CA GLN A 69 -1.99 21.65 8.81
C GLN A 69 -0.80 20.86 8.28
N LEU A 70 -1.04 19.63 7.80
CA LEU A 70 0.02 18.85 7.18
C LEU A 70 0.54 19.61 5.96
N PRO A 71 1.87 19.60 5.73
CA PRO A 71 2.40 20.15 4.50
C PRO A 71 1.67 19.49 3.35
N ASN A 72 1.08 20.31 2.50
CA ASN A 72 0.43 19.82 1.30
C ASN A 72 1.52 19.07 0.54
N HIS A 73 1.46 17.73 0.56
CA HIS A 73 2.11 16.97 -0.48
C HIS A 73 1.31 17.35 -1.71
N GLU A 74 1.73 18.45 -2.38
CA GLU A 74 1.25 18.73 -3.72
C GLU A 74 1.26 17.38 -4.41
N THR A 75 0.08 16.96 -4.88
CA THR A 75 -0.04 15.88 -5.85
C THR A 75 0.79 16.36 -7.02
N THR A 76 2.10 16.09 -6.94
CA THR A 76 3.08 16.54 -7.92
C THR A 76 2.50 16.00 -9.20
N GLN A 77 2.17 16.89 -10.14
CA GLN A 77 1.58 16.44 -11.39
C GLN A 77 2.47 15.34 -11.91
N ILE A 78 1.90 14.14 -12.04
CA ILE A 78 2.65 12.93 -12.31
C ILE A 78 3.07 13.01 -13.78
N THR A 79 4.18 13.69 -14.07
CA THR A 79 4.56 14.03 -15.45
C THR A 79 5.58 13.05 -16.02
N GLU A 80 6.47 12.50 -15.20
CA GLU A 80 7.58 11.67 -15.69
C GLU A 80 7.29 10.16 -15.56
N PRO A 81 7.39 9.39 -16.67
CA PRO A 81 7.31 7.94 -16.60
C PRO A 81 8.52 7.38 -15.82
N LEU A 82 8.24 6.54 -14.83
CA LEU A 82 9.25 5.80 -14.06
C LEU A 82 9.74 4.58 -14.83
N LEU A 83 8.84 3.94 -15.57
CA LEU A 83 9.09 2.75 -16.36
C LEU A 83 8.33 2.89 -17.68
N THR A 84 9.03 2.64 -18.78
CA THR A 84 8.39 2.50 -20.10
C THR A 84 8.73 1.11 -20.62
N VAL A 85 7.69 0.37 -20.99
CA VAL A 85 7.79 -0.89 -21.70
C VAL A 85 7.39 -0.64 -23.14
N THR A 86 8.33 -0.89 -24.04
CA THR A 86 8.13 -0.75 -25.48
C THR A 86 8.37 -2.10 -26.14
N ASP A 87 7.42 -2.49 -26.97
CA ASP A 87 7.50 -3.68 -27.83
C ASP A 87 7.80 -5.00 -27.09
N LEU A 88 7.20 -5.19 -25.92
CA LEU A 88 7.39 -6.41 -25.13
C LEU A 88 6.63 -7.59 -25.76
N SER A 89 7.38 -8.50 -26.36
CA SER A 89 6.90 -9.81 -26.79
C SER A 89 7.58 -10.91 -25.97
N PHE A 90 6.81 -11.90 -25.53
CA PHE A 90 7.32 -13.01 -24.73
C PHE A 90 6.43 -14.25 -24.89
N SER A 91 7.09 -15.41 -24.94
CA SER A 91 6.43 -16.72 -25.00
C SER A 91 7.26 -17.72 -24.20
N TYR A 92 6.61 -18.59 -23.42
CA TYR A 92 7.29 -19.77 -22.86
C TYR A 92 7.49 -20.85 -23.94
N ASP A 93 6.49 -21.01 -24.80
CA ASP A 93 6.51 -21.94 -25.92
C ASP A 93 6.50 -21.16 -27.24
N GLN A 94 7.26 -21.62 -28.24
CA GLN A 94 7.41 -20.92 -29.52
C GLN A 94 6.10 -20.73 -30.29
N ASN A 95 5.08 -21.54 -30.00
CA ASN A 95 3.83 -21.58 -30.75
C ASN A 95 2.69 -20.76 -30.14
N GLN A 96 2.88 -20.19 -28.94
CA GLN A 96 1.83 -19.44 -28.27
C GLN A 96 2.40 -18.19 -27.57
N PRO A 97 2.28 -17.00 -28.18
CA PRO A 97 2.71 -15.77 -27.54
C PRO A 97 1.87 -15.50 -26.28
N LEU A 98 2.57 -15.20 -25.19
CA LEU A 98 1.95 -14.75 -23.93
C LEU A 98 1.78 -13.24 -23.95
N PHE A 99 2.77 -12.51 -24.48
CA PHE A 99 2.69 -11.10 -24.82
C PHE A 99 3.10 -10.92 -26.29
N ASP A 100 2.39 -10.04 -26.98
CA ASP A 100 2.61 -9.70 -28.38
C ASP A 100 2.58 -8.17 -28.52
N HIS A 101 3.75 -7.57 -28.75
CA HIS A 101 3.93 -6.12 -28.90
C HIS A 101 3.28 -5.29 -27.76
N LEU A 102 3.49 -5.71 -26.51
CA LEU A 102 2.92 -5.02 -25.34
C LEU A 102 3.65 -3.70 -25.08
N ASN A 103 2.90 -2.60 -25.04
CA ASN A 103 3.41 -1.24 -24.83
C ASN A 103 2.65 -0.56 -23.68
N PHE A 104 3.37 -0.07 -22.67
CA PHE A 104 2.79 0.75 -21.59
C PHE A 104 3.87 1.56 -20.87
N SER A 105 3.44 2.55 -20.09
CA SER A 105 4.31 3.26 -19.16
C SER A 105 3.68 3.30 -17.77
N LEU A 106 4.51 3.23 -16.73
CA LEU A 106 4.14 3.45 -15.34
C LEU A 106 4.84 4.71 -14.87
N ARG A 107 4.13 5.56 -14.16
CA ARG A 107 4.69 6.82 -13.66
C ARG A 107 5.06 6.72 -12.18
N LYS A 108 5.95 7.62 -11.74
CA LYS A 108 6.36 7.66 -10.34
C LYS A 108 5.15 7.98 -9.45
N SER A 109 4.99 7.25 -8.35
CA SER A 109 3.87 7.40 -7.41
C SER A 109 2.49 7.04 -7.98
N GLU A 110 2.40 6.44 -9.16
CA GLU A 110 1.16 5.91 -9.72
C GLU A 110 0.81 4.56 -9.08
N ILE A 111 -0.46 4.38 -8.70
CA ILE A 111 -0.98 3.10 -8.24
C ILE A 111 -1.75 2.46 -9.40
N VAL A 112 -1.24 1.34 -9.90
CA VAL A 112 -1.85 0.61 -11.04
C VAL A 112 -2.25 -0.78 -10.61
N THR A 113 -3.43 -1.23 -11.06
CA THR A 113 -3.91 -2.59 -10.84
C THR A 113 -3.73 -3.43 -12.11
N LEU A 114 -3.05 -4.56 -11.99
CA LEU A 114 -2.91 -5.54 -13.07
C LEU A 114 -4.01 -6.60 -12.99
N VAL A 115 -4.97 -6.56 -13.93
CA VAL A 115 -6.13 -7.47 -13.97
C VAL A 115 -6.06 -8.44 -15.15
N GLY A 116 -6.70 -9.59 -15.01
CA GLY A 116 -6.77 -10.62 -16.06
C GLY A 116 -7.11 -12.01 -15.51
N LYS A 117 -7.59 -12.92 -16.37
CA LYS A 117 -7.92 -14.30 -16.00
C LYS A 117 -6.69 -15.07 -15.49
N ASN A 118 -6.90 -16.18 -14.80
CA ASN A 118 -5.80 -17.09 -14.45
C ASN A 118 -5.08 -17.55 -15.73
N GLY A 119 -3.75 -17.57 -15.70
CA GLY A 119 -2.92 -17.88 -16.87
C GLY A 119 -2.70 -16.72 -17.85
N SER A 120 -3.25 -15.52 -17.63
CA SER A 120 -3.08 -14.37 -18.55
C SER A 120 -1.69 -13.70 -18.50
N GLY A 121 -0.71 -14.30 -17.83
CA GLY A 121 0.66 -13.77 -17.77
C GLY A 121 0.95 -12.71 -16.70
N LYS A 122 0.02 -12.38 -15.79
CA LYS A 122 0.23 -11.31 -14.78
C LYS A 122 1.52 -11.47 -13.96
N SER A 123 1.73 -12.66 -13.39
CA SER A 123 2.96 -12.95 -12.61
C SER A 123 4.19 -12.97 -13.51
N THR A 124 4.07 -13.46 -14.75
CA THR A 124 5.16 -13.43 -15.73
C THR A 124 5.56 -11.99 -16.06
N LEU A 125 4.60 -11.08 -16.26
CA LEU A 125 4.87 -9.66 -16.50
C LEU A 125 5.66 -9.07 -15.33
N ILE A 126 5.22 -9.30 -14.09
CA ILE A 126 5.93 -8.83 -12.88
C ILE A 126 7.36 -9.39 -12.83
N ASN A 127 7.54 -10.68 -13.11
CA ASN A 127 8.85 -11.32 -13.12
C ASN A 127 9.77 -10.77 -14.22
N ILE A 128 9.25 -10.43 -15.40
CA ILE A 128 10.00 -9.77 -16.47
C ILE A 128 10.42 -8.37 -16.01
N LEU A 129 9.46 -7.58 -15.48
CA LEU A 129 9.72 -6.20 -15.03
C LEU A 129 10.75 -6.12 -13.90
N THR A 130 10.82 -7.15 -13.06
CA THR A 130 11.75 -7.22 -11.92
C THR A 130 13.06 -7.95 -12.25
N GLY A 131 13.22 -8.43 -13.49
CA GLY A 131 14.44 -9.10 -13.95
C GLY A 131 14.59 -10.56 -13.51
N PHE A 132 13.57 -11.18 -12.91
CA PHE A 132 13.58 -12.62 -12.59
C PHE A 132 13.45 -13.51 -13.84
N ILE A 133 12.87 -12.98 -14.92
CA ILE A 133 12.87 -13.61 -16.23
C ILE A 133 13.63 -12.68 -17.18
N GLU A 134 14.76 -13.17 -17.69
CA GLU A 134 15.47 -12.48 -18.75
C GLU A 134 14.64 -12.53 -20.03
N ASN A 135 14.04 -11.41 -20.39
CA ASN A 135 13.70 -11.13 -21.77
C ASN A 135 14.82 -10.27 -22.34
N LYS A 136 15.36 -10.62 -23.51
CA LYS A 136 16.34 -9.77 -24.19
C LYS A 136 15.62 -8.52 -24.67
N MET A 137 15.39 -7.58 -23.76
CA MET A 137 14.91 -6.24 -24.08
C MET A 137 15.99 -5.58 -24.92
N SER A 138 15.67 -5.29 -26.17
CA SER A 138 16.47 -4.40 -27.01
C SER A 138 16.44 -3.01 -26.38
N ALA A 139 17.37 -2.76 -25.45
CA ALA A 139 17.56 -1.44 -24.87
C ALA A 139 18.12 -0.52 -25.96
N GLU A 140 17.30 0.36 -26.52
CA GLU A 140 17.80 1.53 -27.22
C GLU A 140 18.46 2.47 -26.21
N ARG A 141 19.67 2.92 -26.55
CA ARG A 141 20.52 3.84 -25.79
C ARG A 141 20.06 5.28 -25.94
#